data_AF-A0A497R1E1-F1
#
_entry.id   AF-A0A497R1E1-F1
#
_cell.length_a   1.000
_cell.length_b   1.000
_cell.length_c   1.000
_cell.angle_alpha   90.00
_cell.angle_beta   90.00
_cell.angle_gamma   90.00
#
_symmetry.space_group_name_H-M   'P 1'
#
loop_
_entity.id
_entity.type
_entity.pdbx_description
1 polymer ?
#
loop_
_entity_poly.entity_id
_entity_poly.type
_entity_poly.pdbx_seq_one_letter_code
_entity_poly.pdbx_strand_id
1 'polypeptide(L)'
;MEISTLYPLYDDWKPPILLERQQELNEMLTRTALTNFPRNLWIQGTKGQGKTLTAHIFMDEIQARQVGKCFYVQCAPTFKQTLRNFCRKYNLAVPQYSLNTTQVLHSLASAKEFEQAKRIILILDDIDKLHHKNLLDGFAFQAYETLSDCHKQFSLIFITRSSFLNRSRYFQEDTQSRLQLFPILFKAYNAFQLEKIIRQRIDLVLSPNQYTQGAIRRLAALMTRIGADMRKTLEILRNAIQIAEKVLDEKAIEQAWLSEKRRFWKEQLMQLPPHQALLLVIISQLQTRYDTITTNLILNHYHDFCKKFRVDPLSKRMVYFTIDNLENMGYIDRKRGSRLENYITLTENPKNILDASTEINWEELLVFRTVSPQQPSL
;
A
#
# COMPACT_ATOMS: atom_id res chain seq x y z
N MET A 1 19.28 -3.30 20.69
CA MET A 1 19.15 -2.01 19.98
C MET A 1 17.80 -1.44 20.36
N GLU A 2 17.74 -0.30 21.05
CA GLU A 2 16.47 0.28 21.50
C GLU A 2 15.62 0.74 20.32
N ILE A 3 14.28 0.67 20.43
CA ILE A 3 13.35 1.11 19.38
C ILE A 3 13.58 2.60 19.00
N SER A 4 14.07 3.40 19.95
CA SER A 4 14.41 4.81 19.77
C SER A 4 15.46 5.07 18.68
N THR A 5 16.41 4.16 18.48
CA THR A 5 17.49 4.34 17.48
C THR A 5 17.03 4.06 16.06
N LEU A 6 15.98 3.26 15.87
CA LEU A 6 15.45 2.91 14.55
C LEU A 6 14.44 3.92 14.01
N TYR A 7 14.08 4.95 14.78
CA TYR A 7 13.04 5.92 14.42
C TYR A 7 13.17 6.52 13.00
N PRO A 8 14.37 6.85 12.50
CA PRO A 8 14.54 7.32 11.12
C PRO A 8 14.02 6.34 10.04
N LEU A 9 13.84 5.06 10.35
CA LEU A 9 13.33 4.04 9.42
C LEU A 9 11.79 3.87 9.48
N TYR A 10 11.07 4.67 10.27
CA TYR A 10 9.61 4.62 10.35
C TYR A 10 8.96 5.65 9.42
N ASP A 11 7.71 5.37 9.04
CA ASP A 11 6.95 6.14 8.03
C ASP A 11 6.63 7.57 8.45
N ASP A 12 6.48 7.80 9.76
CA ASP A 12 6.19 9.09 10.37
C ASP A 12 7.42 9.99 10.50
N TRP A 13 8.63 9.43 10.38
CA TRP A 13 9.84 10.24 10.38
C TRP A 13 10.03 11.01 9.06
N LYS A 14 10.20 12.32 9.20
CA LYS A 14 10.45 13.26 8.13
C LYS A 14 11.95 13.54 7.97
N PRO A 15 12.55 13.31 6.79
CA PRO A 15 13.95 13.61 6.55
C PRO A 15 14.20 15.11 6.53
N PRO A 16 15.39 15.57 6.96
CA PRO A 16 15.77 16.97 6.87
C PRO A 16 15.89 17.45 5.42
N ILE A 17 16.25 16.55 4.50
CA ILE A 17 16.41 16.86 3.08
C ILE A 17 15.52 15.91 2.27
N LEU A 18 14.68 16.46 1.39
CA LEU A 18 13.92 15.66 0.43
C LEU A 18 14.82 15.20 -0.71
N LEU A 19 15.12 13.91 -0.78
CA LEU A 19 15.89 13.32 -1.89
C LEU A 19 14.98 12.79 -2.99
N GLU A 20 15.42 12.94 -4.24
CA GLU A 20 14.83 12.35 -5.46
C GLU A 20 13.36 12.72 -5.73
N ARG A 21 12.90 13.81 -5.10
CA ARG A 21 11.57 14.43 -5.27
C ARG A 21 11.60 15.96 -5.31
N GLN A 22 12.78 16.55 -5.51
CA GLN A 22 12.95 18.00 -5.56
C GLN A 22 12.24 18.60 -6.79
N GLN A 23 12.22 17.88 -7.91
CA GLN A 23 11.52 18.33 -9.12
C GLN A 23 10.00 18.42 -8.87
N GLU A 24 9.40 17.37 -8.31
CA GLU A 24 7.96 17.35 -8.01
C GLU A 24 7.59 18.41 -6.96
N LEU A 25 8.44 18.61 -5.93
CA LEU A 25 8.26 19.69 -4.96
C LEU A 25 8.29 21.08 -5.62
N ASN A 26 9.28 21.32 -6.48
CA ASN A 26 9.41 22.58 -7.21
C ASN A 26 8.22 22.81 -8.15
N GLU A 27 7.73 21.76 -8.80
CA GLU A 27 6.54 21.84 -9.65
C GLU A 27 5.29 22.18 -8.82
N MET A 28 5.11 21.56 -7.65
CA MET A 28 4.03 21.93 -6.73
C MET A 28 4.12 23.42 -6.33
N LEU A 29 5.29 23.90 -5.92
CA LEU A 29 5.50 25.30 -5.51
C LEU A 29 5.25 26.30 -6.65
N THR A 30 5.84 26.06 -7.82
CA THR A 30 5.75 26.98 -8.97
C THR A 30 4.35 27.03 -9.58
N ARG A 31 3.59 25.93 -9.54
CA ARG A 31 2.23 25.87 -10.09
C ARG A 31 1.15 26.37 -9.12
N THR A 32 1.47 26.55 -7.83
CA THR A 32 0.47 26.92 -6.81
C THR A 32 0.82 28.23 -6.12
N ALA A 33 1.95 28.31 -5.42
CA ALA A 33 2.23 29.39 -4.49
C ALA A 33 3.19 30.44 -5.00
N LEU A 34 4.03 30.11 -5.98
CA LEU A 34 5.00 31.03 -6.57
C LEU A 34 4.51 31.62 -7.91
N THR A 35 3.19 31.59 -8.14
CA THR A 35 2.55 32.09 -9.37
C THR A 35 1.34 32.96 -9.02
N ASN A 36 1.06 33.96 -9.87
CA ASN A 36 -0.16 34.76 -9.77
C ASN A 36 -1.40 34.00 -10.25
N PHE A 37 -1.21 32.92 -11.03
CA PHE A 37 -2.27 32.07 -11.56
C PHE A 37 -2.11 30.65 -11.01
N PRO A 38 -2.56 30.40 -9.77
CA PRO A 38 -2.45 29.08 -9.16
C PRO A 38 -3.26 28.04 -9.93
N ARG A 39 -2.74 26.81 -10.00
CA ARG A 39 -3.43 25.66 -10.60
C ARG A 39 -3.87 24.67 -9.54
N ASN A 40 -4.95 23.95 -9.80
CA ASN A 40 -5.32 22.77 -9.03
C ASN A 40 -4.48 21.58 -9.50
N LEU A 41 -4.05 20.72 -8.58
CA LEU A 41 -3.10 19.65 -8.85
C LEU A 41 -3.72 18.27 -8.66
N TRP A 42 -3.37 17.36 -9.57
CA TRP A 42 -3.62 15.93 -9.44
C TRP A 42 -2.28 15.20 -9.27
N ILE A 43 -1.94 14.86 -8.03
CA ILE A 43 -0.70 14.18 -7.69
C ILE A 43 -0.94 12.68 -7.73
N GLN A 44 -0.31 12.00 -8.69
CA GLN A 44 -0.51 10.58 -8.96
C GLN A 44 0.76 9.75 -8.76
N GLY A 45 0.60 8.50 -8.35
CA GLY A 45 1.70 7.52 -8.26
C GLY A 45 1.37 6.37 -7.31
N THR A 46 2.03 5.22 -7.45
CA THR A 46 1.79 4.04 -6.60
C THR A 46 2.17 4.30 -5.13
N LYS A 47 1.90 3.33 -4.25
CA LYS A 47 2.28 3.44 -2.82
C LYS A 47 3.81 3.55 -2.69
N GLY A 48 4.26 4.24 -1.63
CA GLY A 48 5.68 4.36 -1.31
C GLY A 48 6.50 5.31 -2.18
N GLN A 49 5.91 6.08 -3.10
CA GLN A 49 6.68 6.96 -4.01
C GLN A 49 6.98 8.37 -3.46
N GLY A 50 6.69 8.65 -2.20
CA GLY A 50 7.01 9.93 -1.56
C GLY A 50 5.94 11.03 -1.65
N LYS A 51 4.76 10.77 -2.25
CA LYS A 51 3.69 11.77 -2.43
C LYS A 51 3.31 12.52 -1.14
N THR A 52 2.93 11.79 -0.09
CA THR A 52 2.54 12.38 1.21
C THR A 52 3.70 13.13 1.87
N LEU A 53 4.91 12.56 1.83
CA LEU A 53 6.09 13.21 2.39
C LEU A 53 6.39 14.55 1.69
N THR A 54 6.38 14.54 0.35
CA THR A 54 6.55 15.76 -0.45
C THR A 54 5.46 16.78 -0.16
N ALA A 55 4.20 16.36 0.03
CA ALA A 55 3.13 17.26 0.42
C ALA A 55 3.36 17.91 1.80
N HIS A 56 3.88 17.16 2.78
CA HIS A 56 4.25 17.73 4.08
C HIS A 56 5.43 18.70 3.98
N ILE A 57 6.45 18.40 3.17
CA ILE A 57 7.58 19.33 2.95
C ILE A 57 7.10 20.58 2.20
N PHE A 58 6.22 20.41 1.22
CA PHE A 58 5.55 21.51 0.53
C PHE A 58 4.82 22.43 1.51
N MET A 59 4.05 21.89 2.46
CA MET A 59 3.36 22.72 3.46
C MET A 59 4.34 23.51 4.33
N ASP A 60 5.44 22.90 4.77
CA ASP A 60 6.48 23.59 5.53
C ASP A 60 7.12 24.73 4.72
N GLU A 61 7.41 24.50 3.44
CA GLU A 61 7.94 25.53 2.53
C GLU A 61 6.96 26.71 2.35
N ILE A 62 5.67 26.43 2.22
CA ILE A 62 4.63 27.47 2.13
C ILE A 62 4.59 28.31 3.40
N GLN A 63 4.63 27.65 4.56
CA GLN A 63 4.62 28.31 5.86
C GLN A 63 5.89 29.12 6.10
N ALA A 64 7.06 28.55 5.82
CA ALA A 64 8.36 29.21 6.00
C ALA A 64 8.51 30.46 5.12
N ARG A 65 8.01 30.41 3.87
CA ARG A 65 8.02 31.55 2.95
C ARG A 65 6.88 32.53 3.18
N GLN A 66 5.91 32.20 4.02
CA GLN A 66 4.70 32.98 4.28
C GLN A 66 3.91 33.35 3.00
N VAL A 67 3.89 32.45 2.01
CA VAL A 67 3.26 32.69 0.69
C VAL A 67 1.81 32.21 0.60
N GLY A 68 1.27 31.63 1.68
CA GLY A 68 -0.10 31.15 1.76
C GLY A 68 -0.35 30.31 3.02
N LYS A 69 -1.57 29.78 3.14
CA LYS A 69 -1.96 28.86 4.20
C LYS A 69 -2.41 27.53 3.61
N CYS A 70 -1.84 26.44 4.11
CA CYS A 70 -2.22 25.09 3.73
C CYS A 70 -3.19 24.45 4.74
N PHE A 71 -4.22 23.80 4.22
CA PHE A 71 -5.06 22.88 4.97
C PHE A 71 -4.96 21.48 4.35
N TYR A 72 -4.66 20.48 5.17
CA TYR A 72 -4.40 19.10 4.77
C TYR A 72 -5.31 18.14 5.52
N VAL A 73 -5.91 17.21 4.79
CA VAL A 73 -6.60 16.05 5.35
C VAL A 73 -6.23 14.80 4.57
N GLN A 74 -5.97 13.72 5.31
CA GLN A 74 -5.92 12.39 4.73
C GLN A 74 -7.34 11.81 4.72
N CYS A 75 -7.80 11.36 3.54
CA CYS A 75 -9.12 10.78 3.38
C CYS A 75 -9.26 9.47 4.17
N ALA A 76 -10.39 9.36 4.85
CA ALA A 76 -10.85 8.14 5.52
C ALA A 76 -11.76 7.33 4.57
N PRO A 77 -12.11 6.08 4.91
CA PRO A 77 -13.03 5.26 4.11
C PRO A 77 -14.36 5.95 3.76
N THR A 78 -14.91 6.72 4.70
CA THR A 78 -16.12 7.52 4.50
C THR A 78 -15.80 9.01 4.44
N PHE A 79 -16.47 9.74 3.54
CA PHE A 79 -16.25 11.18 3.40
C PHE A 79 -16.65 11.97 4.66
N LYS A 80 -17.71 11.54 5.36
CA LYS A 80 -18.11 12.12 6.66
C LYS A 80 -17.00 12.01 7.71
N GLN A 81 -16.25 10.91 7.74
CA GLN A 81 -15.10 10.77 8.64
C GLN A 81 -13.93 11.67 8.21
N THR A 82 -13.68 11.82 6.91
CA THR A 82 -12.72 12.81 6.37
C THR A 82 -13.05 14.22 6.86
N LEU A 83 -14.31 14.66 6.70
CA LEU A 83 -14.77 15.97 7.18
C LEU A 83 -14.61 16.12 8.71
N ARG A 84 -14.97 15.09 9.48
CA ARG A 84 -14.80 15.09 10.95
C ARG A 84 -13.33 15.26 11.34
N ASN A 85 -12.43 14.52 10.69
CA ASN A 85 -11.00 14.62 10.94
C ASN A 85 -10.46 16.00 10.58
N PHE A 86 -10.95 16.58 9.48
CA PHE A 86 -10.61 17.95 9.08
C PHE A 86 -11.06 18.97 10.13
N CYS A 87 -12.32 18.92 10.58
CA CYS A 87 -12.82 19.81 11.62
C CYS A 87 -12.02 19.69 12.91
N ARG A 88 -11.72 18.47 13.36
CA ARG A 88 -10.91 18.24 14.58
C ARG A 88 -9.51 18.81 14.44
N LYS A 89 -8.87 18.62 13.28
CA LYS A 89 -7.50 19.09 13.05
C LYS A 89 -7.39 20.61 13.05
N TYR A 90 -8.40 21.30 12.53
CA TYR A 90 -8.42 22.77 12.40
C TYR A 90 -9.33 23.45 13.42
N ASN A 91 -9.78 22.73 14.46
CA ASN A 91 -10.67 23.23 15.51
C ASN A 91 -11.91 23.98 14.97
N LEU A 92 -12.54 23.43 13.92
CA LEU A 92 -13.74 24.01 13.31
C LEU A 92 -14.99 23.64 14.12
N ALA A 93 -15.76 24.65 14.50
CA ALA A 93 -16.96 24.51 15.33
C ALA A 93 -18.18 24.04 14.50
N VAL A 94 -18.14 22.79 14.03
CA VAL A 94 -19.24 22.16 13.29
C VAL A 94 -19.88 21.03 14.11
N PRO A 95 -21.16 21.14 14.50
CA PRO A 95 -21.85 20.08 15.23
C PRO A 95 -21.92 18.75 14.47
N GLN A 96 -21.81 17.63 15.17
CA GLN A 96 -21.74 16.31 14.52
C GLN A 96 -23.00 15.93 13.75
N TYR A 97 -24.18 16.39 14.21
CA TYR A 97 -25.47 16.12 13.55
C TYR A 97 -25.63 16.89 12.23
N SER A 98 -24.89 17.98 12.06
CA SER A 98 -24.98 18.85 10.88
C SER A 98 -23.77 18.74 9.95
N LEU A 99 -22.80 17.87 10.27
CA LEU A 99 -21.55 17.69 9.54
C LEU A 99 -21.77 17.34 8.06
N ASN A 100 -21.64 18.35 7.20
CA ASN A 100 -21.68 18.28 5.75
C ASN A 100 -20.63 19.22 5.14
N THR A 101 -20.37 19.09 3.84
CA THR A 101 -19.32 19.86 3.18
C THR A 101 -19.52 21.37 3.31
N THR A 102 -20.73 21.86 3.06
CA THR A 102 -21.07 23.28 3.07
C THR A 102 -20.76 23.92 4.42
N GLN A 103 -21.17 23.30 5.53
CA GLN A 103 -20.91 23.81 6.87
C GLN A 103 -19.42 23.79 7.23
N VAL A 104 -18.70 22.75 6.79
CA VAL A 104 -17.27 22.65 7.04
C VAL A 104 -16.51 23.74 6.28
N LEU A 105 -16.85 23.97 5.00
CA LEU A 105 -16.22 25.02 4.21
C LEU A 105 -16.57 26.42 4.71
N HIS A 106 -17.82 26.66 5.13
CA HIS A 106 -18.22 27.92 5.74
C HIS A 106 -17.48 28.17 7.06
N SER A 107 -17.40 27.17 7.94
CA SER A 107 -16.64 27.27 9.19
C SER A 107 -15.14 27.42 8.95
N LEU A 108 -14.61 26.87 7.85
CA LEU A 108 -13.23 27.07 7.45
C LEU A 108 -13.01 28.51 6.96
N ALA A 109 -13.94 29.05 6.18
CA ALA A 109 -13.87 30.40 5.65
C ALA A 109 -13.90 31.47 6.76
N SER A 110 -14.60 31.18 7.87
CA SER A 110 -14.61 32.03 9.08
C SER A 110 -13.43 31.83 10.02
N ALA A 111 -12.53 30.87 9.74
CA ALA A 111 -11.35 30.67 10.57
C ALA A 111 -10.36 31.82 10.36
N LYS A 112 -9.82 32.37 11.46
CA LYS A 112 -8.87 33.50 11.44
C LYS A 112 -7.68 33.26 10.49
N GLU A 113 -7.14 32.04 10.48
CA GLU A 113 -6.02 31.67 9.60
C GLU A 113 -6.38 31.72 8.12
N PHE A 114 -7.63 31.42 7.76
CA PHE A 114 -8.14 31.52 6.41
C PHE A 114 -8.37 32.98 6.02
N GLU A 115 -9.00 33.74 6.92
CA GLU A 115 -9.32 35.15 6.69
C GLU A 115 -8.06 35.98 6.40
N GLN A 116 -7.00 35.78 7.19
CA GLN A 116 -5.73 36.51 7.07
C GLN A 116 -4.90 36.11 5.85
N ALA A 117 -5.07 34.89 5.34
CA ALA A 117 -4.28 34.39 4.22
C ALA A 117 -4.84 34.90 2.88
N LYS A 118 -3.97 35.51 2.06
CA LYS A 118 -4.33 35.87 0.66
C LYS A 118 -4.43 34.66 -0.25
N ARG A 119 -3.68 33.59 0.06
CA ARG A 119 -3.64 32.35 -0.71
C ARG A 119 -3.97 31.14 0.17
N ILE A 120 -4.87 30.29 -0.30
CA ILE A 120 -5.34 29.08 0.38
C ILE A 120 -5.01 27.85 -0.45
N ILE A 121 -4.43 26.82 0.18
CA ILE A 121 -4.14 25.55 -0.49
C ILE A 121 -4.82 24.43 0.29
N LEU A 122 -5.79 23.74 -0.33
CA LEU A 122 -6.45 22.58 0.26
C LEU A 122 -5.86 21.30 -0.32
N ILE A 123 -5.35 20.42 0.54
CA ILE A 123 -4.71 19.16 0.18
C ILE A 123 -5.55 18.00 0.71
N LEU A 124 -6.05 17.17 -0.20
CA LEU A 124 -6.78 15.94 0.09
C LEU A 124 -5.90 14.75 -0.30
N ASP A 125 -5.41 14.03 0.71
CA ASP A 125 -4.49 12.90 0.53
C ASP A 125 -5.19 11.55 0.59
N ASP A 126 -4.64 10.55 -0.10
CA ASP A 126 -5.19 9.19 -0.22
C ASP A 126 -6.67 9.15 -0.63
N ILE A 127 -7.09 9.97 -1.62
CA ILE A 127 -8.51 10.02 -2.05
C ILE A 127 -9.05 8.66 -2.51
N ASP A 128 -8.19 7.71 -2.89
CA ASP A 128 -8.57 6.34 -3.25
C ASP A 128 -9.14 5.54 -2.08
N LYS A 129 -8.96 5.99 -0.83
CA LYS A 129 -9.54 5.35 0.35
C LYS A 129 -11.05 5.53 0.41
N LEU A 130 -11.61 6.56 -0.25
CA LEU A 130 -13.04 6.82 -0.26
C LEU A 130 -13.79 5.68 -0.94
N HIS A 131 -14.75 5.09 -0.22
CA HIS A 131 -15.65 4.07 -0.79
C HIS A 131 -16.55 4.66 -1.88
N HIS A 132 -17.04 5.88 -1.65
CA HIS A 132 -17.91 6.61 -2.57
C HIS A 132 -17.18 7.82 -3.14
N LYS A 133 -16.53 7.63 -4.29
CA LYS A 133 -15.65 8.63 -4.93
C LYS A 133 -16.41 9.86 -5.42
N ASN A 134 -17.68 9.71 -5.81
CA ASN A 134 -18.56 10.80 -6.22
C ASN A 134 -18.81 11.84 -5.11
N LEU A 135 -18.64 11.51 -3.84
CA LEU A 135 -18.74 12.51 -2.76
C LEU A 135 -17.59 13.54 -2.80
N LEU A 136 -16.46 13.19 -3.42
CA LEU A 136 -15.35 14.11 -3.63
C LEU A 136 -15.71 15.21 -4.65
N ASP A 137 -16.56 14.89 -5.62
CA ASP A 137 -17.05 15.83 -6.64
C ASP A 137 -17.77 17.01 -6.02
N GLY A 138 -18.83 16.74 -5.26
CA GLY A 138 -19.60 17.77 -4.58
C GLY A 138 -18.75 18.60 -3.62
N PHE A 139 -17.73 17.99 -2.98
CA PHE A 139 -16.79 18.77 -2.17
C PHE A 139 -15.90 19.69 -2.99
N ALA A 140 -15.29 19.18 -4.06
CA ALA A 140 -14.39 19.97 -4.88
C ALA A 140 -15.13 21.14 -5.53
N PHE A 141 -16.36 20.92 -6.00
CA PHE A 141 -17.22 21.94 -6.54
C PHE A 141 -17.51 23.04 -5.51
N GLN A 142 -18.04 22.68 -4.33
CA GLN A 142 -18.37 23.65 -3.28
C GLN A 142 -17.13 24.38 -2.73
N ALA A 143 -15.99 23.67 -2.63
CA ALA A 143 -14.73 24.28 -2.20
C ALA A 143 -14.25 25.33 -3.20
N TYR A 144 -14.33 25.04 -4.50
CA TYR A 144 -13.99 25.99 -5.55
C TYR A 144 -14.86 27.25 -5.47
N GLU A 145 -16.18 27.09 -5.33
CA GLU A 145 -17.11 28.23 -5.20
C GLU A 145 -16.82 29.06 -3.96
N THR A 146 -16.75 28.42 -2.78
CA THR A 146 -16.48 29.12 -1.51
C THR A 146 -15.18 29.93 -1.56
N LEU A 147 -14.10 29.34 -2.11
CA LEU A 147 -12.81 30.01 -2.21
C LEU A 147 -12.82 31.19 -3.19
N SER A 148 -13.59 31.06 -4.28
CA SER A 148 -13.78 32.11 -5.28
C SER A 148 -14.59 33.28 -4.72
N ASP A 149 -15.68 32.98 -4.00
CA ASP A 149 -16.54 33.98 -3.36
C ASP A 149 -15.79 34.77 -2.27
N CYS A 150 -14.86 34.12 -1.58
CA CYS A 150 -13.97 34.76 -0.61
C CYS A 150 -12.83 35.58 -1.26
N HIS A 151 -12.81 35.70 -2.60
CA HIS A 151 -11.77 36.37 -3.37
C HIS A 151 -10.33 35.91 -3.03
N LYS A 152 -10.16 34.62 -2.68
CA LYS A 152 -8.85 34.05 -2.36
C LYS A 152 -8.15 33.59 -3.63
N GLN A 153 -6.82 33.70 -3.68
CA GLN A 153 -6.05 32.85 -4.60
C GLN A 153 -6.03 31.43 -4.02
N PHE A 154 -6.28 30.39 -4.82
CA PHE A 154 -6.33 29.05 -4.26
C PHE A 154 -5.85 27.93 -5.17
N SER A 155 -5.49 26.81 -4.52
CA SER A 155 -5.21 25.53 -5.18
C SER A 155 -5.85 24.39 -4.40
N LEU A 156 -6.59 23.54 -5.11
CA LEU A 156 -7.03 22.23 -4.64
C LEU A 156 -6.05 21.18 -5.14
N ILE A 157 -5.46 20.43 -4.21
CA ILE A 157 -4.47 19.39 -4.48
C ILE A 157 -5.07 18.04 -4.07
N PHE A 158 -5.17 17.13 -5.02
CA PHE A 158 -5.66 15.77 -4.79
C PHE A 158 -4.51 14.77 -4.96
N ILE A 159 -4.20 13.99 -3.92
CA ILE A 159 -3.15 12.97 -3.94
C ILE A 159 -3.78 11.59 -4.04
N THR A 160 -3.32 10.81 -5.01
CA THR A 160 -3.94 9.53 -5.37
C THR A 160 -2.93 8.52 -5.95
N ARG A 161 -3.34 7.25 -5.94
CA ARG A 161 -2.74 6.14 -6.68
C ARG A 161 -3.32 6.00 -8.09
N SER A 162 -4.49 6.59 -8.33
CA SER A 162 -5.18 6.53 -9.61
C SER A 162 -4.49 7.40 -10.66
N SER A 163 -4.35 6.87 -11.88
CA SER A 163 -3.93 7.67 -13.03
C SER A 163 -4.90 8.82 -13.29
N PHE A 164 -4.40 9.95 -13.79
CA PHE A 164 -5.15 11.14 -14.19
C PHE A 164 -6.24 10.83 -15.23
N LEU A 165 -6.06 9.78 -16.02
CA LEU A 165 -7.07 9.28 -16.96
C LEU A 165 -8.34 8.78 -16.25
N ASN A 166 -8.23 8.36 -14.98
CA ASN A 166 -9.34 7.88 -14.17
C ASN A 166 -10.01 8.99 -13.34
N ARG A 167 -9.69 10.27 -13.56
CA ARG A 167 -10.28 11.38 -12.80
C ARG A 167 -11.81 11.48 -12.95
N SER A 168 -12.37 10.99 -14.06
CA SER A 168 -13.82 10.89 -14.28
C SER A 168 -14.54 9.96 -13.30
N ARG A 169 -13.80 9.09 -12.61
CA ARG A 169 -14.35 8.29 -11.49
C ARG A 169 -14.58 9.12 -10.22
N TYR A 170 -14.00 10.32 -10.16
CA TYR A 170 -14.03 11.20 -8.99
C TYR A 170 -14.82 12.49 -9.25
N PHE A 171 -14.74 13.02 -10.48
CA PHE A 171 -15.29 14.34 -10.82
C PHE A 171 -16.16 14.26 -12.07
N GLN A 172 -17.32 14.90 -12.03
CA GLN A 172 -18.18 15.13 -13.19
C GLN A 172 -17.56 16.15 -14.15
N GLU A 173 -18.06 16.23 -15.39
CA GLU A 173 -17.46 17.06 -16.45
C GLU A 173 -17.40 18.56 -16.09
N ASP A 174 -18.44 19.07 -15.44
CA ASP A 174 -18.56 20.43 -14.95
C ASP A 174 -17.49 20.74 -13.87
N THR A 175 -17.35 19.87 -12.88
CA THR A 175 -16.32 19.98 -11.84
C THR A 175 -14.92 19.87 -12.45
N GLN A 176 -14.70 18.93 -13.39
CA GLN A 176 -13.40 18.82 -14.07
C GLN A 176 -13.03 20.08 -14.84
N SER A 177 -13.99 20.66 -15.56
CA SER A 177 -13.82 21.88 -16.34
C SER A 177 -13.44 23.07 -15.45
N ARG A 178 -14.07 23.19 -14.27
CA ARG A 178 -13.72 24.21 -13.26
C ARG A 178 -12.35 23.98 -12.64
N LEU A 179 -12.05 22.73 -12.26
CA LEU A 179 -10.80 22.43 -11.58
C LEU A 179 -9.57 22.58 -12.49
N GLN A 180 -9.66 22.29 -13.79
CA GLN A 180 -8.53 22.32 -14.72
C GLN A 180 -7.26 21.65 -14.16
N LEU A 181 -7.45 20.45 -13.58
CA LEU A 181 -6.42 19.74 -12.83
C LEU A 181 -5.16 19.52 -13.66
N PHE A 182 -4.01 19.90 -13.10
CA PHE A 182 -2.71 19.63 -13.69
C PHE A 182 -2.08 18.37 -13.06
N PRO A 183 -1.73 17.34 -13.84
CA PRO A 183 -1.17 16.11 -13.30
C PRO A 183 0.32 16.24 -12.97
N ILE A 184 0.71 15.81 -11.77
CA ILE A 184 2.12 15.61 -11.37
C ILE A 184 2.33 14.12 -11.10
N LEU A 185 3.26 13.50 -11.82
CA LEU A 185 3.52 12.05 -11.74
C LEU A 185 4.71 11.74 -10.83
N PHE A 186 4.45 11.04 -9.73
CA PHE A 186 5.46 10.43 -8.88
C PHE A 186 5.77 9.03 -9.42
N LYS A 187 6.83 8.94 -10.22
CA LYS A 187 7.30 7.68 -10.83
C LYS A 187 7.88 6.75 -9.77
N ALA A 188 7.89 5.43 -10.07
CA ALA A 188 8.60 4.48 -9.24
C ALA A 188 10.08 4.88 -9.10
N TYR A 189 10.62 4.86 -7.89
CA TYR A 189 12.05 5.09 -7.68
C TYR A 189 12.88 4.04 -8.43
N ASN A 190 13.92 4.48 -9.13
CA ASN A 190 14.92 3.56 -9.67
C ASN A 190 15.88 3.09 -8.54
N ALA A 191 16.71 2.08 -8.84
CA ALA A 191 17.61 1.50 -7.84
C ALA A 191 18.59 2.53 -7.23
N PHE A 192 19.16 3.43 -8.04
CA PHE A 192 20.08 4.47 -7.55
C PHE A 192 19.36 5.50 -6.64
N GLN A 193 18.11 5.82 -6.95
CA GLN A 193 17.29 6.71 -6.13
C GLN A 193 16.96 6.07 -4.78
N LEU A 194 16.55 4.80 -4.79
CA LEU A 194 16.30 4.03 -3.57
C LEU A 194 17.58 3.96 -2.71
N GLU A 195 18.73 3.64 -3.31
CA GLU A 195 20.01 3.57 -2.59
C GLU A 195 20.32 4.86 -1.84
N LYS A 196 20.18 6.02 -2.49
CA LYS A 196 20.41 7.32 -1.86
C LYS A 196 19.46 7.58 -0.69
N ILE A 197 18.17 7.27 -0.85
CA ILE A 197 17.15 7.48 0.20
C ILE A 197 17.41 6.52 1.37
N ILE A 198 17.70 5.25 1.09
CA ILE A 198 18.04 4.27 2.13
C ILE A 198 19.28 4.72 2.89
N ARG A 199 20.33 5.17 2.19
CA ARG A 199 21.58 5.63 2.81
C ARG A 199 21.36 6.82 3.73
N GLN A 200 20.60 7.83 3.28
CA GLN A 200 20.23 8.98 4.11
C GLN A 200 19.59 8.56 5.45
N ARG A 201 18.81 7.48 5.43
CA ARG A 201 18.08 6.99 6.59
C ARG A 201 18.96 6.12 7.48
N ILE A 202 19.76 5.24 6.89
CA ILE A 202 20.58 4.28 7.65
C ILE A 202 21.78 4.94 8.32
N ASP A 203 22.35 6.00 7.73
CA ASP A 203 23.47 6.74 8.31
C ASP A 203 23.11 7.44 9.63
N LEU A 204 21.81 7.62 9.91
CA LEU A 204 21.31 8.17 11.16
C LEU A 204 21.08 7.11 12.24
N VAL A 205 21.17 5.83 11.86
CA VAL A 205 20.79 4.68 12.68
C VAL A 205 21.99 3.79 12.98
N LEU A 206 22.87 3.63 11.99
CA LEU A 206 24.05 2.80 12.04
C LEU A 206 25.30 3.62 11.73
N SER A 207 26.39 3.30 12.41
CA SER A 207 27.71 3.82 12.07
C SER A 207 28.18 3.29 10.72
N PRO A 208 29.03 4.01 9.97
CA PRO A 208 29.48 3.59 8.63
C PRO A 208 30.14 2.20 8.55
N ASN A 209 30.65 1.67 9.68
CA ASN A 209 31.25 0.34 9.77
C ASN A 209 30.25 -0.78 10.14
N GLN A 210 28.98 -0.45 10.39
CA GLN A 210 27.94 -1.40 10.79
C GLN A 210 27.08 -1.88 9.62
N TYR A 211 27.34 -1.42 8.40
CA TYR A 211 26.66 -1.92 7.20
C TYR A 211 27.58 -1.88 5.97
N THR A 212 27.34 -2.76 5.00
CA THR A 212 28.06 -2.76 3.72
C THR A 212 27.28 -1.96 2.66
N GLN A 213 27.98 -1.26 1.77
CA GLN A 213 27.34 -0.61 0.62
C GLN A 213 26.64 -1.63 -0.30
N GLY A 214 27.13 -2.87 -0.31
CA GLY A 214 26.51 -3.97 -1.04
C GLY A 214 25.15 -4.36 -0.49
N ALA A 215 24.94 -4.32 0.83
CA ALA A 215 23.62 -4.54 1.45
C ALA A 215 22.59 -3.51 0.95
N ILE A 216 22.96 -2.23 0.91
CA ILE A 216 22.08 -1.15 0.44
C ILE A 216 21.72 -1.34 -1.04
N ARG A 217 22.72 -1.63 -1.89
CA ARG A 217 22.50 -1.91 -3.32
C ARG A 217 21.62 -3.15 -3.53
N ARG A 218 21.84 -4.21 -2.74
CA ARG A 218 21.04 -5.44 -2.80
C ARG A 218 19.59 -5.15 -2.47
N LEU A 219 19.34 -4.42 -1.38
CA LEU A 219 17.98 -4.04 -0.98
C LEU A 219 17.31 -3.19 -2.06
N ALA A 220 17.98 -2.15 -2.56
CA ALA A 220 17.44 -1.31 -3.62
C ALA A 220 17.07 -2.13 -4.87
N ALA A 221 17.96 -3.03 -5.32
CA ALA A 221 17.74 -3.88 -6.47
C ALA A 221 16.56 -4.85 -6.28
N LEU A 222 16.39 -5.43 -5.09
CA LEU A 222 15.24 -6.27 -4.75
C LEU A 222 13.94 -5.46 -4.82
N MET A 223 13.94 -4.27 -4.23
CA MET A 223 12.74 -3.43 -4.12
C MET A 223 12.30 -2.82 -5.46
N THR A 224 13.23 -2.46 -6.35
CA THR A 224 12.89 -1.97 -7.69
C THR A 224 12.08 -3.00 -8.50
N ARG A 225 12.35 -4.30 -8.32
CA ARG A 225 11.62 -5.38 -9.04
C ARG A 225 10.15 -5.50 -8.63
N ILE A 226 9.81 -5.05 -7.43
CA ILE A 226 8.46 -5.18 -6.84
C ILE A 226 7.74 -3.83 -6.68
N GLY A 227 8.14 -2.84 -7.48
CA GLY A 227 7.45 -1.54 -7.57
C GLY A 227 8.04 -0.42 -6.71
N ALA A 228 9.20 -0.64 -6.07
CA ALA A 228 9.97 0.39 -5.37
C ALA A 228 9.19 1.14 -4.28
N ASP A 229 8.41 0.43 -3.46
CA ASP A 229 7.71 1.03 -2.32
C ASP A 229 8.71 1.30 -1.18
N MET A 230 8.98 2.58 -0.89
CA MET A 230 9.90 2.97 0.19
C MET A 230 9.45 2.51 1.57
N ARG A 231 8.14 2.42 1.85
CA ARG A 231 7.65 1.99 3.17
C ARG A 231 8.03 0.53 3.42
N LYS A 232 7.75 -0.33 2.41
CA LYS A 232 8.16 -1.74 2.44
C LYS A 232 9.69 -1.90 2.44
N THR A 233 10.39 -1.03 1.72
CA THR A 233 11.87 -1.02 1.72
C THR A 233 12.42 -0.79 3.13
N LEU A 234 11.90 0.20 3.85
CA LEU A 234 12.34 0.52 5.22
C LEU A 234 11.88 -0.54 6.24
N GLU A 235 10.74 -1.20 6.02
CA GLU A 235 10.33 -2.37 6.81
C GLU A 235 11.31 -3.53 6.67
N ILE A 236 11.66 -3.92 5.44
CA ILE A 236 12.65 -4.98 5.19
C ILE A 236 14.01 -4.60 5.76
N LEU A 237 14.41 -3.33 5.64
CA LEU A 237 15.66 -2.85 6.22
C LEU A 237 15.68 -2.98 7.75
N ARG A 238 14.60 -2.58 8.44
CA ARG A 238 14.49 -2.72 9.89
C ARG A 238 14.62 -4.17 10.32
N ASN A 239 13.93 -5.08 9.62
CA ASN A 239 14.03 -6.52 9.88
C ASN A 239 15.46 -7.04 9.62
N ALA A 240 16.10 -6.61 8.54
CA ALA A 240 17.47 -7.00 8.24
C ALA A 240 18.47 -6.52 9.29
N ILE A 241 18.28 -5.32 9.86
CA ILE A 241 19.10 -4.82 10.98
C ILE A 241 18.92 -5.68 12.23
N GLN A 242 17.71 -6.18 12.49
CA GLN A 242 17.45 -7.07 13.62
C GLN A 242 18.06 -8.47 13.42
N ILE A 243 18.09 -8.96 12.18
CA ILE A 243 18.69 -10.25 11.82
C ILE A 243 20.23 -10.15 11.79
N ALA A 244 20.78 -9.00 11.43
CA ALA A 244 22.21 -8.78 11.37
C ALA A 244 22.85 -8.89 12.77
N GLU A 245 23.79 -9.82 12.94
CA GLU A 245 24.44 -10.03 14.24
C GLU A 245 25.40 -8.89 14.60
N LYS A 246 26.27 -8.49 13.65
CA LYS A 246 27.32 -7.48 13.87
C LYS A 246 27.33 -6.39 12.79
N VAL A 247 27.20 -6.80 11.53
CA VAL A 247 27.24 -5.91 10.38
C VAL A 247 26.07 -6.28 9.46
N LEU A 248 25.32 -5.28 9.03
CA LEU A 248 24.30 -5.45 8.01
C LEU A 248 24.96 -5.68 6.64
N ASP A 249 24.93 -6.92 6.17
CA ASP A 249 25.46 -7.35 4.88
C ASP A 249 24.35 -7.82 3.92
N GLU A 250 24.73 -8.24 2.73
CA GLU A 250 23.80 -8.76 1.72
C GLU A 250 23.06 -10.01 2.18
N LYS A 251 23.67 -10.84 3.06
CA LYS A 251 23.04 -12.06 3.57
C LYS A 251 21.90 -11.72 4.52
N ALA A 252 22.09 -10.74 5.41
CA ALA A 252 21.05 -10.26 6.30
C ALA A 252 19.86 -9.67 5.52
N ILE A 253 20.12 -8.93 4.43
CA ILE A 253 19.07 -8.43 3.53
C ILE A 253 18.30 -9.59 2.88
N GLU A 254 18.99 -10.62 2.39
CA GLU A 254 18.33 -11.78 1.77
C GLU A 254 17.50 -12.57 2.79
N GLN A 255 18.02 -12.77 4.00
CA GLN A 255 17.28 -13.42 5.09
C GLN A 255 16.03 -12.64 5.48
N ALA A 256 16.13 -11.31 5.61
CA ALA A 256 14.98 -10.45 5.87
C ALA A 256 13.93 -10.55 4.75
N TRP A 257 14.38 -10.53 3.50
CA TRP A 257 13.49 -10.68 2.34
C TRP A 257 12.79 -12.04 2.30
N LEU A 258 13.51 -13.13 2.59
CA LEU A 258 12.94 -14.48 2.67
C LEU A 258 11.97 -14.61 3.83
N SER A 259 12.27 -14.01 4.99
CA SER A 259 11.36 -13.99 6.15
C SER A 259 10.05 -13.25 5.84
N GLU A 260 10.12 -12.15 5.10
CA GLU A 260 8.94 -11.40 4.66
C GLU A 260 8.08 -12.21 3.68
N LYS A 261 8.71 -12.89 2.71
CA LYS A 261 7.99 -13.83 1.83
C LYS A 261 7.33 -14.95 2.59
N ARG A 262 8.04 -15.52 3.57
CA ARG A 262 7.55 -16.61 4.42
C ARG A 262 6.34 -16.16 5.22
N ARG A 263 6.41 -14.99 5.85
CA ARG A 263 5.29 -14.37 6.57
C ARG A 263 4.08 -14.18 5.67
N PHE A 264 4.27 -13.58 4.48
CA PHE A 264 3.20 -13.40 3.51
C PHE A 264 2.51 -14.72 3.15
N TRP A 265 3.28 -15.74 2.77
CA TRP A 265 2.72 -17.04 2.38
C TRP A 265 2.06 -17.78 3.55
N LYS A 266 2.59 -17.64 4.76
CA LYS A 266 1.95 -18.18 5.97
C LYS A 266 0.57 -17.55 6.17
N GLU A 267 0.47 -16.23 6.08
CA GLU A 267 -0.81 -15.52 6.17
C GLU A 267 -1.78 -15.95 5.05
N GLN A 268 -1.31 -16.11 3.81
CA GLN A 268 -2.15 -16.63 2.71
C GLN A 268 -2.66 -18.05 2.98
N LEU A 269 -1.77 -18.96 3.39
CA LEU A 269 -2.14 -20.35 3.70
C LEU A 269 -3.14 -20.44 4.86
N MET A 270 -3.01 -19.59 5.89
CA MET A 270 -3.95 -19.54 7.02
C MET A 270 -5.33 -18.96 6.65
N GLN A 271 -5.41 -18.12 5.61
CA GLN A 271 -6.67 -17.57 5.11
C GLN A 271 -7.43 -18.57 4.21
N LEU A 272 -6.73 -19.51 3.60
CA LEU A 272 -7.33 -20.55 2.76
C LEU A 272 -8.11 -21.58 3.60
N PRO A 273 -9.20 -22.14 3.06
CA PRO A 273 -9.80 -23.37 3.59
C PRO A 273 -8.74 -24.48 3.74
N PRO A 274 -8.81 -25.34 4.77
CA PRO A 274 -7.69 -26.24 5.11
C PRO A 274 -7.23 -27.15 3.97
N HIS A 275 -8.18 -27.75 3.22
CA HIS A 275 -7.83 -28.58 2.07
C HIS A 275 -7.32 -27.78 0.85
N GLN A 276 -7.68 -26.50 0.70
CA GLN A 276 -7.08 -25.61 -0.31
C GLN A 276 -5.61 -25.35 0.02
N ALA A 277 -5.33 -24.98 1.28
CA ALA A 277 -3.96 -24.77 1.77
C ALA A 277 -3.12 -26.04 1.61
N LEU A 278 -3.67 -27.19 1.99
CA LEU A 278 -3.00 -28.48 1.86
C LEU A 278 -2.69 -28.82 0.40
N LEU A 279 -3.66 -28.70 -0.50
CA LEU A 279 -3.44 -28.98 -1.93
C LEU A 279 -2.39 -28.03 -2.53
N LEU A 280 -2.39 -26.76 -2.14
CA LEU A 280 -1.39 -25.81 -2.61
C LEU A 280 0.03 -26.21 -2.17
N VAL A 281 0.19 -26.71 -0.93
CA VAL A 281 1.48 -27.23 -0.43
C VAL A 281 1.89 -28.50 -1.16
N ILE A 282 0.97 -29.43 -1.42
CA ILE A 282 1.24 -30.64 -2.19
C ILE A 282 1.71 -30.27 -3.61
N ILE A 283 0.99 -29.37 -4.29
CA ILE A 283 1.38 -28.90 -5.63
C ILE A 283 2.78 -28.27 -5.59
N SER A 284 3.08 -27.48 -4.55
CA SER A 284 4.41 -26.88 -4.35
C SER A 284 5.50 -27.93 -4.19
N GLN A 285 5.24 -28.97 -3.40
CA GLN A 285 6.18 -30.08 -3.22
C GLN A 285 6.41 -30.84 -4.53
N LEU A 286 5.34 -31.10 -5.28
CA LEU A 286 5.42 -31.78 -6.58
C LEU A 286 6.22 -30.97 -7.59
N GLN A 287 6.04 -29.65 -7.64
CA GLN A 287 6.76 -28.80 -8.58
C GLN A 287 8.28 -28.76 -8.34
N THR A 288 8.73 -29.06 -7.12
CA THR A 288 10.17 -29.18 -6.83
C THR A 288 10.78 -30.52 -7.26
N ARG A 289 9.95 -31.51 -7.60
CA ARG A 289 10.36 -32.90 -7.86
C ARG A 289 10.08 -33.38 -9.28
N TYR A 290 9.07 -32.80 -9.93
CA TYR A 290 8.59 -33.22 -11.24
C TYR A 290 8.55 -32.01 -12.18
N ASP A 291 8.99 -32.21 -13.43
CA ASP A 291 8.91 -31.19 -14.48
C ASP A 291 7.46 -30.91 -14.91
N THR A 292 6.58 -31.90 -14.76
CA THR A 292 5.16 -31.79 -15.09
C THR A 292 4.30 -32.33 -13.96
N ILE A 293 3.26 -31.58 -13.60
CA ILE A 293 2.32 -31.95 -12.54
C ILE A 293 0.95 -32.16 -13.17
N THR A 294 0.41 -33.37 -13.04
CA THR A 294 -0.94 -33.70 -13.49
C THR A 294 -1.92 -33.76 -12.33
N THR A 295 -3.21 -33.58 -12.60
CA THR A 295 -4.24 -33.69 -11.55
C THR A 295 -4.28 -35.08 -10.90
N ASN A 296 -3.97 -36.14 -11.65
CA ASN A 296 -3.91 -37.50 -11.10
C ASN A 296 -2.74 -37.65 -10.12
N LEU A 297 -1.57 -37.06 -10.43
CA LEU A 297 -0.43 -37.04 -9.52
C LEU A 297 -0.78 -36.33 -8.21
N ILE A 298 -1.43 -35.16 -8.30
CA ILE A 298 -1.90 -34.41 -7.13
C ILE A 298 -2.88 -35.23 -6.29
N LEU A 299 -3.87 -35.87 -6.92
CA LEU A 299 -4.86 -36.71 -6.24
C LEU A 299 -4.22 -37.85 -5.44
N ASN A 300 -3.24 -38.54 -6.03
CA ASN A 300 -2.54 -39.63 -5.36
C ASN A 300 -1.80 -39.13 -4.11
N HIS A 301 -1.01 -38.06 -4.26
CA HIS A 301 -0.26 -37.46 -3.14
C HIS A 301 -1.18 -36.87 -2.06
N TYR A 302 -2.33 -36.32 -2.44
CA TYR A 302 -3.34 -35.83 -1.51
C TYR A 302 -3.89 -36.95 -0.63
N HIS A 303 -4.25 -38.09 -1.23
CA HIS A 303 -4.75 -39.23 -0.47
C HIS A 303 -3.69 -39.79 0.49
N ASP A 304 -2.43 -39.87 0.06
CA ASP A 304 -1.33 -40.31 0.93
C ASP A 304 -1.10 -39.35 2.11
N PHE A 305 -1.20 -38.04 1.85
CA PHE A 305 -1.09 -37.02 2.90
C PHE A 305 -2.25 -37.15 3.92
N CYS A 306 -3.50 -37.23 3.44
CA CYS A 306 -4.67 -37.41 4.31
C CYS A 306 -4.54 -38.65 5.20
N LYS A 307 -4.07 -39.78 4.66
CA LYS A 307 -3.79 -40.99 5.44
C LYS A 307 -2.71 -40.75 6.50
N LYS A 308 -1.61 -40.11 6.13
CA LYS A 308 -0.48 -39.84 7.04
C LYS A 308 -0.90 -38.97 8.24
N PHE A 309 -1.72 -37.95 8.01
CA PHE A 309 -2.15 -37.01 9.04
C PHE A 309 -3.51 -37.35 9.68
N ARG A 310 -4.10 -38.50 9.33
CA ARG A 310 -5.40 -38.98 9.84
C ARG A 310 -6.53 -37.94 9.65
N VAL A 311 -6.56 -37.34 8.46
CA VAL A 311 -7.59 -36.37 8.06
C VAL A 311 -8.49 -37.00 7.01
N ASP A 312 -9.80 -36.80 7.14
CA ASP A 312 -10.76 -37.32 6.18
C ASP A 312 -10.53 -36.71 4.78
N PRO A 313 -10.35 -37.53 3.73
CA PRO A 313 -10.12 -37.03 2.39
C PRO A 313 -11.41 -36.50 1.77
N LEU A 314 -11.30 -35.41 1.04
CA LEU A 314 -12.35 -34.92 0.15
C LEU A 314 -12.63 -35.94 -0.96
N SER A 315 -13.87 -35.96 -1.45
CA SER A 315 -14.21 -36.73 -2.65
C SER A 315 -13.39 -36.25 -3.85
N LYS A 316 -13.13 -37.14 -4.81
CA LYS A 316 -12.39 -36.81 -6.04
C LYS A 316 -12.95 -35.56 -6.72
N ARG A 317 -14.28 -35.45 -6.84
CA ARG A 317 -14.96 -34.26 -7.42
C ARG A 317 -14.65 -32.98 -6.64
N MET A 318 -14.63 -33.04 -5.31
CA MET A 318 -14.35 -31.89 -4.47
C MET A 318 -12.88 -31.48 -4.53
N VAL A 319 -11.94 -32.42 -4.72
CA VAL A 319 -10.53 -32.09 -5.00
C VAL A 319 -10.40 -31.31 -6.31
N TYR A 320 -11.07 -31.74 -7.39
CA TYR A 320 -11.07 -30.96 -8.65
C TYR A 320 -11.63 -29.55 -8.45
N PHE A 321 -12.77 -29.41 -7.77
CA PHE A 321 -13.35 -28.10 -7.43
C PHE A 321 -12.38 -27.24 -6.61
N THR A 322 -11.61 -27.86 -5.72
CA THR A 322 -10.62 -27.17 -4.89
C THR A 322 -9.45 -26.66 -5.72
N ILE A 323 -8.98 -27.45 -6.70
CA ILE A 323 -7.95 -27.02 -7.65
C ILE A 323 -8.50 -25.88 -8.55
N ASP A 324 -9.75 -25.95 -9.00
CA ASP A 324 -10.39 -24.86 -9.77
C ASP A 324 -10.44 -23.56 -8.93
N ASN A 325 -10.73 -23.64 -7.63
CA ASN A 325 -10.70 -22.47 -6.75
C ASN A 325 -9.28 -21.88 -6.61
N LEU A 326 -8.25 -22.72 -6.47
CA LEU A 326 -6.86 -22.25 -6.40
C LEU A 326 -6.43 -21.55 -7.71
N GLU A 327 -6.92 -22.04 -8.85
CA GLU A 327 -6.72 -21.41 -10.16
C GLU A 327 -7.45 -20.07 -10.25
N ASN A 328 -8.72 -20.00 -9.85
CA ASN A 328 -9.50 -18.75 -9.81
C ASN A 328 -8.89 -17.69 -8.88
N MET A 329 -8.22 -18.11 -7.81
CA MET A 329 -7.48 -17.23 -6.90
C MET A 329 -6.11 -16.82 -7.46
N GLY A 330 -5.66 -17.41 -8.57
CA GLY A 330 -4.39 -17.10 -9.23
C GLY A 330 -3.16 -17.75 -8.59
N TYR A 331 -3.32 -18.79 -7.75
CA TYR A 331 -2.19 -19.51 -7.17
C TYR A 331 -1.55 -20.49 -8.15
N ILE A 332 -2.34 -21.01 -9.08
CA ILE A 332 -1.91 -21.98 -10.09
C ILE A 332 -2.49 -21.63 -11.45
N ASP A 333 -1.80 -22.02 -12.49
CA ASP A 333 -2.27 -22.02 -13.87
C ASP A 333 -2.46 -23.45 -14.36
N ARG A 334 -3.49 -23.66 -15.18
CA ARG A 334 -3.77 -24.94 -15.82
C ARG A 334 -3.60 -24.87 -17.33
N LYS A 335 -2.73 -25.71 -17.88
CA LYS A 335 -2.61 -25.94 -19.34
C LYS A 335 -3.30 -27.25 -19.71
N ARG A 336 -4.26 -27.19 -20.64
CA ARG A 336 -4.94 -28.37 -21.18
C ARG A 336 -4.03 -29.07 -22.19
N GLY A 337 -3.69 -30.33 -21.93
CA GLY A 337 -2.93 -31.18 -22.84
C GLY A 337 -3.77 -31.83 -23.94
N SER A 338 -3.10 -32.48 -24.88
CA SER A 338 -3.70 -33.14 -26.05
C SER A 338 -4.52 -34.40 -25.75
N ARG A 339 -4.47 -34.94 -24.52
CA ARG A 339 -5.14 -36.19 -24.09
C ARG A 339 -6.01 -36.04 -22.84
N LEU A 340 -6.71 -34.92 -22.67
CA LEU A 340 -7.54 -34.61 -21.48
C LEU A 340 -6.75 -34.48 -20.15
N GLU A 341 -5.42 -34.54 -20.20
CA GLU A 341 -4.57 -34.30 -19.02
C GLU A 341 -4.34 -32.81 -18.82
N ASN A 342 -4.63 -32.35 -17.60
CA ASN A 342 -4.41 -30.98 -17.18
C ASN A 342 -3.05 -30.86 -16.50
N TYR A 343 -2.17 -30.03 -17.05
CA TYR A 343 -0.87 -29.70 -16.46
C TYR A 343 -1.02 -28.48 -15.57
N ILE A 344 -0.51 -28.57 -14.34
CA ILE A 344 -0.63 -27.53 -13.32
C ILE A 344 0.75 -26.93 -13.07
N THR A 345 0.83 -25.60 -13.02
CA THR A 345 2.04 -24.85 -12.66
C THR A 345 1.70 -23.77 -11.66
N LEU A 346 2.51 -23.63 -10.60
CA LEU A 346 2.40 -22.50 -9.68
C LEU A 346 2.77 -21.19 -10.38
N THR A 347 2.06 -20.14 -10.02
CA THR A 347 2.37 -18.77 -10.45
C THR A 347 3.58 -18.18 -9.73
N GLU A 348 4.01 -18.82 -8.64
CA GLU A 348 5.08 -18.36 -7.75
C GLU A 348 6.11 -19.45 -7.43
N ASN A 349 7.25 -19.06 -6.87
CA ASN A 349 8.31 -20.01 -6.54
C ASN A 349 7.85 -20.98 -5.43
N PRO A 350 7.82 -22.31 -5.68
CA PRO A 350 7.30 -23.29 -4.73
C PRO A 350 8.04 -23.29 -3.39
N LYS A 351 9.33 -22.91 -3.37
CA LYS A 351 10.12 -22.85 -2.13
C LYS A 351 9.54 -21.85 -1.12
N ASN A 352 8.97 -20.73 -1.57
CA ASN A 352 8.39 -19.75 -0.65
C ASN A 352 7.17 -20.32 0.09
N ILE A 353 6.34 -21.09 -0.60
CA ILE A 353 5.13 -21.73 -0.05
C ILE A 353 5.55 -22.86 0.90
N LEU A 354 6.52 -23.68 0.49
CA LEU A 354 7.03 -24.78 1.31
C LEU A 354 7.70 -24.26 2.59
N ASP A 355 8.55 -23.24 2.50
CA ASP A 355 9.18 -22.63 3.67
C ASP A 355 8.12 -22.10 4.66
N ALA A 356 7.09 -21.43 4.18
CA ALA A 356 5.98 -20.94 5.01
C ALA A 356 5.18 -22.09 5.66
N SER A 357 4.97 -23.19 4.92
CA SER A 357 4.23 -24.36 5.42
C SER A 357 4.88 -25.01 6.66
N THR A 358 6.19 -24.82 6.87
CA THR A 358 6.91 -25.39 8.03
C THR A 358 6.53 -24.72 9.35
N GLU A 359 5.97 -23.51 9.30
CA GLU A 359 5.52 -22.76 10.47
C GLU A 359 4.02 -22.89 10.75
N ILE A 360 3.31 -23.72 9.98
CA ILE A 360 1.88 -23.97 10.15
C ILE A 360 1.69 -25.22 11.01
N ASN A 361 0.89 -25.09 12.05
CA ASN A 361 0.39 -26.25 12.79
C ASN A 361 -0.71 -26.92 11.98
N TRP A 362 -0.32 -27.90 11.15
CA TRP A 362 -1.26 -28.60 10.26
C TRP A 362 -2.29 -29.44 11.00
N GLU A 363 -1.97 -29.94 12.19
CA GLU A 363 -2.93 -30.66 13.03
C GLU A 363 -4.05 -29.72 13.46
N GLU A 364 -3.71 -28.54 13.97
CA GLU A 364 -4.70 -27.53 14.33
C GLU A 364 -5.53 -27.06 13.12
N LEU A 365 -4.86 -26.75 12.00
CA LEU A 365 -5.53 -26.25 10.80
C LEU A 365 -6.50 -27.28 10.19
N LEU A 366 -6.13 -28.56 10.20
CA LEU A 366 -6.91 -29.64 9.57
C LEU A 366 -7.94 -30.26 10.52
N VAL A 367 -7.73 -30.23 11.85
CA VAL A 367 -8.61 -30.88 12.85
C VAL A 367 -9.65 -29.93 13.44
N PHE A 368 -9.35 -28.64 13.68
CA PHE A 368 -10.31 -27.73 14.34
C PHE A 368 -11.47 -27.25 13.46
N ARG A 369 -11.50 -27.61 12.17
CA ARG A 369 -12.58 -27.24 11.24
C ARG A 369 -13.39 -28.42 10.71
N THR A 370 -13.11 -29.65 11.16
CA THR A 370 -13.89 -30.85 10.81
C THR A 370 -14.97 -31.18 11.83
N VAL A 371 -15.12 -30.39 12.91
CA VAL A 371 -16.28 -30.52 13.81
C VAL A 371 -17.49 -29.87 13.15
N SER A 372 -18.30 -30.69 12.47
CA SER A 372 -19.67 -30.34 12.08
C SER A 372 -20.45 -29.83 13.30
N PRO A 373 -21.38 -28.86 13.14
CA PRO A 373 -22.25 -28.45 14.24
C PRO A 373 -23.04 -29.68 14.69
N GLN A 374 -22.92 -30.02 15.98
CA GLN A 374 -23.78 -31.01 16.62
C GLN A 374 -25.23 -30.62 16.33
N GLN A 375 -25.94 -31.47 15.59
CA GLN A 375 -27.39 -31.38 15.49
C GLN A 375 -27.96 -31.48 16.91
N PRO A 376 -28.87 -30.59 17.33
CA PRO A 376 -29.56 -30.77 18.59
C PRO A 376 -30.42 -32.04 18.47
N SER A 377 -30.18 -32.98 19.38
CA SER A 377 -31.04 -34.15 19.60
C SER A 377 -32.47 -33.67 19.89
N LEU A 378 -33.41 -34.23 19.12
CA LEU A 378 -34.86 -34.07 19.27
C LEU A 378 -35.36 -34.47 20.65
#